data_AF-A0A7S0VSV7-F1
#
_entry.id   AF-A0A7S0VSV7-F1
#
_cell.length_a   1.000
_cell.length_b   1.000
_cell.length_c   1.000
_cell.angle_alpha   90.00
_cell.angle_beta   90.00
_cell.angle_gamma   90.00
#
_symmetry.space_group_name_H-M   'P 1'
#
loop_
_entity.id
_entity.type
_entity.pdbx_description
1 polymer ?
#
loop_
_entity_poly.entity_id
_entity_poly.type
_entity_poly.pdbx_seq_one_letter_code
_entity_poly.pdbx_strand_id
1 'polypeptide(L)'
;GEVRIGGQEHFYLECNATLVVPGEKDEFTVYTSSQNPTKTSNFIARACGVPKNRVVCKMKRMGGGFGGKETRTVFPAMCVAVAAQKLRKPVRINLDRDEDMCITGQRHPFLSKYKV
;
A
#
# COMPACT_ATOMS: atom_id res chain seq x y z
N GLY A 1 -9.78 21.46 31.49
CA GLY A 1 -8.56 21.87 30.76
C GLY A 1 -8.60 21.37 29.32
N GLU A 2 -7.55 21.68 28.56
CA GLU A 2 -7.32 21.10 27.22
C GLU A 2 -5.87 20.66 27.02
N VAL A 3 -5.65 19.66 26.17
CA VAL A 3 -4.33 19.12 25.79
C VAL A 3 -4.31 18.82 24.29
N ARG A 4 -3.18 19.11 23.62
CA ARG A 4 -2.94 18.82 22.20
C ARG A 4 -1.85 17.78 22.03
N ILE A 5 -2.07 16.86 21.09
CA ILE A 5 -1.13 15.80 20.72
C ILE A 5 -0.93 15.84 19.20
N GLY A 6 0.32 15.94 18.75
CA GLY A 6 0.67 16.01 17.33
C GLY A 6 0.47 14.69 16.57
N GLY A 7 0.52 14.78 15.24
CA GLY A 7 0.62 13.61 14.38
C GLY A 7 2.00 12.95 14.47
N GLN A 8 2.14 11.78 13.88
CA GLN A 8 3.41 11.05 13.86
C GLN A 8 3.51 10.18 12.62
N GLU A 9 4.58 10.37 11.86
CA GLU A 9 4.90 9.52 10.72
C GLU A 9 5.34 8.12 11.17
N HIS A 10 5.00 7.09 10.39
CA HIS A 10 5.38 5.71 10.68
C HIS A 10 6.89 5.50 10.54
N PHE A 11 7.47 6.10 9.51
CA PHE A 11 8.90 6.11 9.24
C PHE A 11 9.54 4.71 9.21
N TYR A 12 8.82 3.71 8.67
CA TYR A 12 9.40 2.40 8.36
C TYR A 12 10.63 2.57 7.45
N LEU A 13 11.67 1.76 7.65
CA LEU A 13 12.94 1.94 6.92
C LEU A 13 12.81 1.57 5.45
N GLU A 14 12.02 0.56 5.12
CA GLU A 14 11.65 0.25 3.74
C GLU A 14 10.41 1.06 3.35
N CYS A 15 10.49 2.00 2.40
CA CYS A 15 9.31 2.67 1.85
C CYS A 15 8.33 1.69 1.17
N ASN A 16 7.15 2.15 0.76
CA ASN A 16 6.22 1.32 0.01
C ASN A 16 6.84 0.91 -1.32
N ALA A 17 6.90 -0.41 -1.52
CA ALA A 17 7.40 -1.01 -2.74
C ALA A 17 6.40 -2.07 -3.22
N THR A 18 6.19 -2.12 -4.53
CA THR A 18 5.35 -3.14 -5.18
C THR A 18 5.90 -3.48 -6.55
N LEU A 19 5.98 -4.77 -6.85
CA LEU A 19 6.25 -5.34 -8.16
C LEU A 19 5.02 -6.14 -8.61
N VAL A 20 4.50 -5.86 -9.79
CA VAL A 20 3.45 -6.65 -10.43
C VAL A 20 4.03 -7.33 -11.65
N VAL A 21 3.86 -8.65 -11.71
CA VAL A 21 4.26 -9.52 -12.82
C VAL A 21 2.99 -10.03 -13.50
N PRO A 22 2.66 -9.59 -14.72
CA PRO A 22 1.53 -10.14 -15.46
C PRO A 22 1.85 -11.58 -15.90
N GLY A 23 0.86 -12.46 -15.82
CA GLY A 23 0.89 -13.85 -16.25
C GLY A 23 0.10 -14.08 -17.54
N GLU A 24 -0.41 -15.30 -17.72
CA GLU A 24 -1.27 -15.60 -18.86
C GLU A 24 -2.62 -14.87 -18.77
N LYS A 25 -3.13 -14.41 -19.92
CA LYS A 25 -4.39 -13.66 -20.03
C LYS A 25 -4.41 -12.44 -19.10
N ASP A 26 -5.19 -12.47 -18.03
CA ASP A 26 -5.40 -11.36 -17.09
C ASP A 26 -4.90 -11.69 -15.67
N GLU A 27 -3.98 -12.64 -15.56
CA GLU A 27 -3.38 -13.02 -14.28
C GLU A 27 -2.29 -12.05 -13.83
N PHE A 28 -2.21 -11.83 -12.52
CA PHE A 28 -1.20 -11.00 -11.89
C PHE A 28 -0.60 -11.72 -10.69
N THR A 29 0.72 -11.81 -10.65
CA THR A 29 1.46 -12.09 -9.42
C THR A 29 2.02 -10.78 -8.88
N VAL A 30 1.60 -10.42 -7.66
CA VAL A 30 1.94 -9.15 -7.01
C VAL A 30 2.85 -9.43 -5.83
N TYR A 31 4.02 -8.81 -5.79
CA TYR A 31 4.92 -8.79 -4.66
C TYR A 31 4.89 -7.39 -4.05
N THR A 32 4.41 -7.26 -2.83
CA THR A 32 4.13 -5.94 -2.24
C THR A 32 4.55 -5.90 -0.78
N SER A 33 5.03 -4.75 -0.33
CA SER A 33 5.34 -4.48 1.07
C SER A 33 4.06 -4.09 1.85
N SER A 34 3.09 -5.00 1.97
CA SER A 34 1.77 -4.82 2.63
C SER A 34 1.52 -5.74 3.84
N GLN A 35 1.01 -5.18 4.95
CA GLN A 35 0.50 -5.94 6.10
C GLN A 35 -0.83 -6.66 5.80
N ASN A 36 -1.50 -6.32 4.69
CA ASN A 36 -2.77 -6.93 4.31
C ASN A 36 -2.80 -7.34 2.81
N PRO A 37 -2.20 -8.50 2.47
CA PRO A 37 -2.19 -9.02 1.10
C PRO A 37 -3.60 -9.27 0.54
N THR A 38 -4.54 -9.71 1.37
CA THR A 38 -5.94 -9.97 0.96
C THR A 38 -6.65 -8.69 0.53
N LYS A 39 -6.49 -7.59 1.28
CA LYS A 39 -7.02 -6.29 0.88
C LYS A 39 -6.34 -5.82 -0.41
N THR A 40 -5.03 -5.99 -0.52
CA THR A 40 -4.28 -5.58 -1.72
C THR A 40 -4.77 -6.30 -2.97
N SER A 41 -4.95 -7.63 -2.94
CA SER A 41 -5.47 -8.39 -4.08
C SER A 41 -6.89 -8.00 -4.46
N ASN A 42 -7.77 -7.74 -3.47
CA ASN A 42 -9.13 -7.27 -3.70
C ASN A 42 -9.16 -5.93 -4.46
N PHE A 43 -8.33 -4.97 -4.04
CA PHE A 43 -8.31 -3.63 -4.64
C PHE A 43 -7.68 -3.63 -6.03
N ILE A 44 -6.61 -4.40 -6.25
CA ILE A 44 -6.03 -4.59 -7.58
C ILE A 44 -7.03 -5.24 -8.54
N ALA A 45 -7.72 -6.31 -8.12
CA ALA A 45 -8.71 -6.97 -8.95
C ALA A 45 -9.81 -6.00 -9.42
N ARG A 46 -10.30 -5.15 -8.51
CA ARG A 46 -11.26 -4.08 -8.82
C ARG A 46 -10.69 -3.03 -9.78
N ALA A 47 -9.48 -2.55 -9.53
CA ALA A 47 -8.84 -1.52 -10.36
C ALA A 47 -8.58 -2.00 -11.80
N CYS A 48 -8.20 -3.27 -11.96
CA CYS A 48 -7.93 -3.87 -13.27
C CYS A 48 -9.17 -4.47 -13.95
N GLY A 49 -10.33 -4.49 -13.28
CA GLY A 49 -11.57 -5.08 -13.81
C GLY A 49 -11.52 -6.60 -13.97
N VAL A 50 -10.74 -7.31 -13.13
CA VAL A 50 -10.55 -8.77 -13.23
C VAL A 50 -11.15 -9.50 -12.03
N PRO A 51 -11.54 -10.78 -12.18
CA PRO A 51 -11.94 -11.60 -11.04
C PRO A 51 -10.81 -11.74 -10.01
N LYS A 52 -11.16 -11.76 -8.72
CA LYS A 52 -10.19 -11.85 -7.61
C LYS A 52 -9.23 -13.04 -7.73
N ASN A 53 -9.69 -14.18 -8.24
CA ASN A 53 -8.85 -15.38 -8.41
C ASN A 53 -7.71 -15.21 -9.43
N ARG A 54 -7.72 -14.15 -10.24
CA ARG A 54 -6.63 -13.79 -11.15
C ARG A 54 -5.49 -13.02 -10.49
N VAL A 55 -5.66 -12.57 -9.24
CA VAL A 55 -4.67 -11.74 -8.55
C VAL A 55 -4.10 -12.48 -7.34
N VAL A 56 -2.83 -12.87 -7.41
CA VAL A 56 -2.11 -13.51 -6.31
C VAL A 56 -1.14 -12.51 -5.69
N CYS A 57 -1.41 -12.08 -4.46
CA CYS A 57 -0.49 -11.24 -3.68
C CYS A 57 0.41 -12.11 -2.80
N LYS A 58 1.74 -11.93 -2.94
CA LYS A 58 2.78 -12.62 -2.18
C LYS A 58 3.55 -11.62 -1.32
N MET A 59 3.75 -11.99 -0.06
CA MET A 59 4.52 -11.25 0.92
C MET A 59 5.51 -12.17 1.61
N LYS A 60 6.81 -11.84 1.58
CA LYS A 60 7.83 -12.61 2.31
C LYS A 60 8.21 -11.94 3.63
N ARG A 61 8.56 -10.65 3.57
CA ARG A 61 8.96 -9.81 4.71
C ARG A 61 8.81 -8.34 4.34
N MET A 62 8.77 -7.46 5.34
CA MET A 62 8.77 -6.00 5.18
C MET A 62 9.82 -5.37 6.10
N GLY A 63 10.44 -4.27 5.67
CA GLY A 63 11.35 -3.44 6.47
C GLY A 63 10.62 -2.45 7.38
N GLY A 64 9.67 -2.94 8.17
CA GLY A 64 8.78 -2.14 9.02
C GLY A 64 7.45 -1.78 8.36
N GLY A 65 6.42 -1.52 9.17
CA GLY A 65 5.07 -1.18 8.70
C GLY A 65 4.27 -0.32 9.67
N PHE A 66 4.25 -0.69 10.97
CA PHE A 66 3.67 0.12 12.06
C PHE A 66 2.21 0.57 11.85
N GLY A 67 1.44 -0.13 11.00
CA GLY A 67 0.07 0.25 10.59
C GLY A 67 0.02 1.01 9.26
N GLY A 68 1.08 1.71 8.88
CA GLY A 68 1.15 2.48 7.64
C GLY A 68 1.09 1.62 6.38
N LYS A 69 1.41 0.32 6.47
CA LYS A 69 1.33 -0.65 5.37
C LYS A 69 0.12 -1.58 5.42
N GLU A 70 -0.86 -1.30 6.28
CA GLU A 70 -2.08 -2.12 6.35
C GLU A 70 -3.07 -1.79 5.24
N THR A 71 -3.24 -0.50 4.94
CA THR A 71 -4.27 -0.03 4.01
C THR A 71 -3.74 0.88 2.93
N ARG A 72 -2.64 1.59 3.17
CA ARG A 72 -2.17 2.65 2.27
C ARG A 72 -1.34 2.13 1.12
N THR A 73 -0.67 0.99 1.29
CA THR A 73 0.06 0.29 0.22
C THR A 73 -0.83 -0.10 -0.97
N VAL A 74 -2.15 -0.19 -0.80
CA VAL A 74 -3.06 -0.54 -1.90
C VAL A 74 -3.02 0.49 -3.04
N PHE A 75 -2.80 1.76 -2.73
CA PHE A 75 -2.77 2.83 -3.74
C PHE A 75 -1.61 2.67 -4.73
N PRO A 76 -0.33 2.64 -4.30
CA PRO A 76 0.77 2.41 -5.23
C PRO A 76 0.66 1.03 -5.90
N ALA A 77 0.15 0.00 -5.21
CA ALA A 77 -0.02 -1.32 -5.78
C ALA A 77 -1.06 -1.36 -6.93
N MET A 78 -2.17 -0.62 -6.81
CA MET A 78 -3.16 -0.47 -7.89
C MET A 78 -2.56 0.27 -9.09
N CYS A 79 -1.82 1.36 -8.87
CA CYS A 79 -1.17 2.11 -9.95
C CYS A 79 -0.23 1.22 -10.76
N VAL A 80 0.60 0.43 -10.09
CA VAL A 80 1.52 -0.51 -10.73
C VAL A 80 0.77 -1.62 -11.46
N ALA A 81 -0.33 -2.12 -10.89
CA ALA A 81 -1.12 -3.17 -11.53
C ALA A 81 -1.79 -2.69 -12.84
N VAL A 82 -2.37 -1.48 -12.84
CA VAL A 82 -2.94 -0.88 -14.06
C VAL A 82 -1.86 -0.66 -15.12
N ALA A 83 -0.67 -0.19 -14.72
CA ALA A 83 0.46 -0.04 -15.64
C ALA A 83 0.92 -1.39 -16.20
N ALA A 84 1.06 -2.42 -15.37
CA ALA A 84 1.45 -3.77 -15.79
C ALA A 84 0.42 -4.42 -16.72
N GLN A 85 -0.88 -4.20 -16.47
CA GLN A 85 -1.97 -4.64 -17.34
C GLN A 85 -1.87 -4.00 -18.72
N LYS A 86 -1.69 -2.67 -18.78
CA LYS A 86 -1.60 -1.92 -20.03
C LYS A 86 -0.34 -2.25 -20.82
N LEU A 87 0.81 -2.37 -20.16
CA LEU A 87 2.10 -2.57 -20.80
C LEU A 87 2.39 -4.05 -21.10
N ARG A 88 1.64 -4.98 -20.50
CA ARG A 88 1.87 -6.44 -20.58
C ARG A 88 3.31 -6.83 -20.20
N LYS A 89 3.89 -6.10 -19.25
CA LYS A 89 5.27 -6.28 -18.76
C LYS A 89 5.30 -6.18 -17.24
N PRO A 90 6.31 -6.78 -16.58
CA PRO A 90 6.53 -6.53 -15.16
C PRO A 90 6.77 -5.05 -14.89
N VAL A 91 6.09 -4.49 -13.90
CA VAL A 91 6.25 -3.09 -13.48
C VAL A 91 6.52 -3.05 -11.98
N ARG A 92 7.46 -2.21 -11.56
CA ARG A 92 7.82 -2.01 -10.16
C ARG A 92 7.70 -0.53 -9.80
N ILE A 93 7.27 -0.27 -8.56
CA ILE A 93 7.46 1.00 -7.89
C ILE A 93 8.18 0.77 -6.56
N ASN A 94 9.11 1.67 -6.26
CA ASN A 94 9.69 1.88 -4.95
C ASN A 94 9.56 3.39 -4.72
N LEU A 95 8.75 3.80 -3.75
CA LEU A 95 8.58 5.22 -3.48
C LEU A 95 9.84 5.81 -2.85
N ASP A 96 10.15 7.04 -3.24
CA ASP A 96 11.10 7.85 -2.49
C ASP A 96 10.49 8.26 -1.14
N ARG A 97 11.35 8.62 -0.19
CA ARG A 97 10.93 8.86 1.20
C ARG A 97 9.92 10.01 1.32
N ASP A 98 10.16 11.09 0.60
CA ASP A 98 9.30 12.27 0.55
C ASP A 98 7.94 11.95 -0.08
N GLU A 99 7.91 11.22 -1.19
CA GLU A 99 6.67 10.73 -1.80
C GLU A 99 5.86 9.86 -0.84
N ASP A 100 6.53 8.92 -0.18
CA ASP A 100 5.90 8.01 0.78
C ASP A 100 5.23 8.79 1.92
N MET A 101 5.99 9.70 2.58
CA MET A 101 5.48 10.57 3.64
C MET A 101 4.32 11.46 3.18
N CYS A 102 4.31 11.89 1.92
CA CYS A 102 3.24 12.73 1.39
C CYS A 102 1.92 11.96 1.17
N ILE A 103 1.97 10.67 0.81
CA ILE A 103 0.78 9.94 0.32
C ILE A 103 0.23 8.87 1.29
N THR A 104 1.03 8.39 2.24
CA THR A 104 0.62 7.27 3.10
C THR A 104 -0.14 7.71 4.34
N GLY A 105 -0.02 8.98 4.73
CA GLY A 105 -0.62 9.49 5.95
C GLY A 105 0.00 8.89 7.22
N GLN A 106 -0.48 9.39 8.35
CA GLN A 106 0.23 9.30 9.63
C GLN A 106 -0.73 9.05 10.80
N ARG A 107 -0.20 8.95 12.02
CA ARG A 107 -1.01 8.97 13.25
C ARG A 107 -1.85 10.24 13.27
N HIS A 108 -3.13 10.10 13.60
CA HIS A 108 -4.04 11.22 13.73
C HIS A 108 -3.62 12.13 14.91
N PRO A 109 -3.50 13.46 14.71
CA PRO A 109 -3.37 14.40 15.82
C PRO A 109 -4.67 14.46 16.62
N PHE A 110 -4.58 14.73 17.92
CA PHE A 110 -5.73 14.83 18.83
C PHE A 110 -5.74 16.17 19.59
N LEU A 111 -6.95 16.70 19.80
CA LEU A 111 -7.25 17.76 20.77
C LEU A 111 -8.23 17.19 21.80
N SER A 112 -7.80 17.10 23.05
CA SER A 112 -8.63 16.59 24.14
C SER A 112 -9.07 17.74 25.03
N LYS A 113 -10.38 17.91 25.20
CA LYS A 113 -10.99 18.87 26.12
C LYS A 113 -11.68 18.11 27.24
N TYR A 114 -11.43 18.48 28.49
CA TYR A 114 -11.97 17.77 29.65
C TYR A 114 -12.36 18.73 30.79
N LYS A 115 -13.27 18.30 31.66
CA LYS A 115 -13.62 18.97 32.91
C LYS A 115 -13.39 17.97 34.05
N VAL A 116 -12.73 18.43 35.11
CA VAL A 116 -12.60 17.68 36.38
C VAL A 116 -13.67 18.21 37.33
#